data_AF-A0A1A6B6L4-F1
#
_entry.id   AF-A0A1A6B6L4-F1
#
_cell.length_a   1.000
_cell.length_b   1.000
_cell.length_c   1.000
_cell.angle_alpha   90.00
_cell.angle_beta   90.00
_cell.angle_gamma   90.00
#
_symmetry.space_group_name_H-M   'P 1'
#
loop_
_entity.id
_entity.type
_entity.pdbx_description
1 polymer ?
#
loop_
_entity_poly.entity_id
_entity_poly.type
_entity_poly.pdbx_seq_one_letter_code
_entity_poly.pdbx_strand_id
1 'polypeptide(L)'
;MFGRSDDEWDLLLDNAITVLKEEAGRRGMTSYSKLNTELVRRTGQPALDFSLARDRTAMGRLLGQVVEQTRAENGGMLSAIVTYIDGTDPGVAS
;
A
#
# COMPACT_ATOMS: atom_id res chain seq x y z
N MET A 1 7.04 5.13 13.50
CA MET A 1 6.13 6.18 12.97
C MET A 1 4.64 5.75 13.02
N PHE A 2 3.66 6.67 13.15
CA PHE A 2 2.21 6.35 13.14
C PHE A 2 1.74 5.24 14.12
N GLY A 3 2.34 5.19 15.31
CA GLY A 3 2.05 4.13 16.30
C GLY A 3 2.81 2.81 16.05
N ARG A 4 3.74 2.78 15.10
CA ARG A 4 4.70 1.69 14.86
C ARG A 4 6.11 2.13 15.23
N SER A 5 7.03 1.19 15.47
CA SER A 5 8.47 1.46 15.54
C SER A 5 9.03 1.82 14.15
N ASP A 6 10.31 2.13 14.08
CA ASP A 6 10.99 2.38 12.80
C ASP A 6 11.27 1.06 12.07
N ASP A 7 11.70 0.01 12.77
CA ASP A 7 11.88 -1.33 12.20
C ASP A 7 10.56 -1.91 11.63
N GLU A 8 9.45 -1.71 12.34
CA GLU A 8 8.12 -2.09 11.85
C GLU A 8 7.74 -1.32 10.58
N TRP A 9 8.11 -0.04 10.52
CA TRP A 9 7.84 0.79 9.37
C TRP A 9 8.67 0.37 8.15
N ASP A 10 9.96 0.10 8.33
CA ASP A 10 10.85 -0.35 7.28
C ASP A 10 10.41 -1.70 6.71
N LEU A 11 9.98 -2.61 7.59
CA LEU A 11 9.43 -3.91 7.16
C LEU A 11 8.15 -3.74 6.31
N LEU A 12 7.29 -2.76 6.63
CA LEU A 12 6.11 -2.44 5.80
C LEU A 12 6.52 -1.88 4.44
N LEU A 13 7.52 -1.00 4.39
CA LEU A 13 8.01 -0.38 3.16
C LEU A 13 8.59 -1.43 2.21
N ASP A 14 9.48 -2.29 2.69
CA ASP A 14 10.10 -3.35 1.88
C ASP A 14 9.06 -4.32 1.31
N ASN A 15 8.07 -4.71 2.12
CA ASN A 15 6.99 -5.59 1.68
C ASN A 15 6.03 -4.89 0.72
N ALA A 16 5.74 -3.59 0.91
CA ALA A 16 4.91 -2.83 -0.01
C ALA A 16 5.56 -2.73 -1.40
N ILE A 17 6.87 -2.46 -1.46
CA ILE A 17 7.63 -2.46 -2.72
C ILE A 17 7.54 -3.83 -3.38
N THR A 18 7.74 -4.91 -2.62
CA THR A 18 7.70 -6.28 -3.15
C THR A 18 6.32 -6.62 -3.72
N VAL A 19 5.24 -6.37 -2.97
CA VAL A 19 3.85 -6.59 -3.43
C VAL A 19 3.58 -5.80 -4.71
N LEU A 20 3.97 -4.53 -4.77
CA LEU A 20 3.68 -3.68 -5.93
C LEU A 20 4.52 -4.05 -7.15
N LYS A 21 5.76 -4.53 -6.97
CA LYS A 21 6.57 -5.11 -8.06
C LYS A 21 5.88 -6.35 -8.65
N GLU A 22 5.36 -7.23 -7.79
CA GLU A 22 4.61 -8.42 -8.21
C GLU A 22 3.31 -8.05 -8.97
N GLU A 23 2.53 -7.10 -8.46
CA GLU A 23 1.29 -6.63 -9.12
C GLU A 23 1.57 -5.94 -10.46
N ALA A 24 2.60 -5.10 -10.53
CA ALA A 24 3.04 -4.48 -11.78
C ALA A 24 3.46 -5.51 -12.82
N GLY A 25 4.16 -6.58 -12.39
CA GLY A 25 4.54 -7.70 -13.26
C GLY A 25 3.35 -8.44 -13.87
N ARG A 26 2.21 -8.46 -13.15
CA ARG A 26 0.93 -9.01 -13.63
C ARG A 26 0.12 -8.03 -14.49
N ARG A 27 0.65 -6.82 -14.73
CA ARG A 27 -0.05 -5.69 -15.39
C ARG A 27 -1.37 -5.32 -14.71
N GLY A 28 -1.47 -5.56 -13.40
CA GLY A 28 -2.68 -5.36 -12.61
C GLY A 28 -2.73 -4.00 -11.92
N MET A 29 -3.95 -3.58 -11.56
CA MET A 29 -4.17 -2.55 -10.55
C MET A 29 -4.51 -3.21 -9.22
N THR A 30 -4.08 -2.61 -8.12
CA THR A 30 -4.45 -3.04 -6.77
C THR A 30 -5.20 -1.93 -6.03
N SER A 31 -5.60 -2.20 -4.79
CA SER A 31 -6.28 -1.22 -3.93
C SER A 31 -5.61 -1.09 -2.58
N TYR A 32 -5.93 -0.02 -1.84
CA TYR A 32 -5.44 0.18 -0.47
C TYR A 32 -5.80 -1.02 0.42
N SER A 33 -7.01 -1.55 0.30
CA SER A 33 -7.46 -2.72 1.06
C SER A 33 -6.67 -3.98 0.73
N LYS A 34 -6.48 -4.28 -0.56
CA LYS A 34 -5.69 -5.45 -1.00
C LYS A 34 -4.23 -5.35 -0.56
N LEU A 35 -3.62 -4.18 -0.72
CA LEU A 35 -2.25 -3.92 -0.26
C LEU A 35 -2.16 -4.10 1.27
N ASN A 36 -3.09 -3.55 2.03
CA ASN A 36 -3.13 -3.68 3.49
C ASN A 36 -3.26 -5.14 3.93
N THR A 37 -4.14 -5.92 3.30
CA THR A 37 -4.27 -7.37 3.55
C THR A 37 -2.96 -8.11 3.28
N GLU A 38 -2.29 -7.83 2.17
CA GLU A 38 -1.01 -8.46 1.84
C GLU A 38 0.11 -8.07 2.83
N LEU A 39 0.14 -6.83 3.28
CA LEU A 39 1.12 -6.37 4.27
C LEU A 39 0.94 -7.09 5.61
N VAL A 40 -0.29 -7.25 6.09
CA VAL A 40 -0.59 -8.04 7.30
C VAL A 40 -0.10 -9.47 7.12
N ARG A 41 -0.41 -10.09 5.97
CA ARG A 41 -0.04 -11.48 5.68
C ARG A 41 1.47 -11.70 5.66
N ARG A 42 2.24 -10.75 5.13
CA ARG A 42 3.70 -10.88 4.96
C ARG A 42 4.50 -10.47 6.19
N THR A 43 4.03 -9.48 6.94
CA THR A 43 4.78 -8.90 8.06
C THR A 43 4.31 -9.37 9.42
N GLY A 44 3.08 -9.91 9.52
CA GLY A 44 2.43 -10.22 10.80
C GLY A 44 2.01 -8.97 11.60
N GLN A 45 2.22 -7.76 11.07
CA GLN A 45 1.85 -6.52 11.75
C GLN A 45 0.33 -6.26 11.70
N PRO A 46 -0.20 -5.49 12.65
CA PRO A 46 -1.60 -5.06 12.62
C PRO A 46 -1.93 -4.28 11.34
N ALA A 47 -3.12 -4.54 10.81
CA ALA A 47 -3.69 -3.82 9.67
C ALA A 47 -3.74 -2.31 9.95
N LEU A 48 -3.59 -1.51 8.89
CA LEU A 48 -3.95 -0.11 8.95
C LEU A 48 -5.49 0.02 9.01
N ASP A 49 -6.00 0.66 10.04
CA ASP A 49 -7.43 0.91 10.20
C ASP A 49 -7.81 2.21 9.48
N PHE A 50 -8.39 2.08 8.29
CA PHE A 50 -8.76 3.24 7.48
C PHE A 50 -9.93 4.06 8.03
N SER A 51 -10.58 3.65 9.12
CA SER A 51 -11.49 4.53 9.87
C SER A 51 -10.70 5.62 10.63
N LEU A 52 -9.45 5.35 10.99
CA LEU A 52 -8.56 6.28 11.70
C LEU A 52 -7.80 7.18 10.72
N ALA A 53 -7.86 8.49 10.95
CA ALA A 53 -7.14 9.47 10.14
C ALA A 53 -5.62 9.20 10.12
N ARG A 54 -5.05 8.82 11.27
CA ARG A 54 -3.63 8.45 11.42
C ARG A 54 -3.22 7.37 10.43
N ASP A 55 -4.03 6.33 10.27
CA ASP A 55 -3.68 5.15 9.47
C ASP A 55 -3.94 5.40 7.99
N ARG A 56 -4.89 6.27 7.63
CA ARG A 56 -5.00 6.81 6.26
C ARG A 56 -3.76 7.62 5.89
N THR A 57 -3.28 8.48 6.79
CA THR A 57 -2.02 9.23 6.59
C THR A 57 -0.83 8.29 6.48
N ALA A 58 -0.78 7.22 7.28
CA ALA A 58 0.27 6.21 7.20
C ALA A 58 0.29 5.53 5.82
N MET A 59 -0.85 5.07 5.28
CA MET A 59 -0.89 4.50 3.92
C MET A 59 -0.40 5.49 2.86
N GLY A 60 -0.82 6.76 2.94
CA GLY A 60 -0.33 7.79 2.04
C GLY A 60 1.18 8.01 2.13
N ARG A 61 1.74 8.04 3.36
CA ARG A 61 3.19 8.18 3.58
C ARG A 61 3.97 6.99 3.04
N LEU A 62 3.48 5.77 3.28
CA LEU A 62 4.08 4.53 2.79
C LEU A 62 4.18 4.55 1.26
N LEU A 63 3.07 4.87 0.58
CA LEU A 63 3.04 4.96 -0.89
C LEU A 63 3.93 6.08 -1.43
N GLY A 64 4.04 7.21 -0.72
CA GLY A 64 4.99 8.27 -1.05
C GLY A 64 6.44 7.78 -1.03
N GLN A 65 6.83 7.03 0.01
CA GLN A 65 8.18 6.48 0.11
C GLN A 65 8.46 5.40 -0.94
N VAL A 66 7.46 4.57 -1.27
CA VAL A 66 7.56 3.63 -2.41
C VAL A 66 7.89 4.39 -3.70
N VAL A 67 7.27 5.55 -3.96
CA VAL A 67 7.58 6.39 -5.13
C VAL A 67 9.02 6.89 -5.08
N GLU A 68 9.43 7.46 -3.96
CA GLU A 68 10.77 8.03 -3.79
C GLU A 68 11.85 6.98 -4.11
N GLN A 69 11.68 5.76 -3.61
CA GLN A 69 12.62 4.66 -3.83
C GLN A 69 12.56 4.10 -5.26
N THR A 70 11.35 3.85 -5.78
CA THR A 70 11.20 3.22 -7.12
C THR A 70 11.53 4.17 -8.27
N ARG A 71 11.30 5.48 -8.10
CA ARG A 71 11.69 6.50 -9.07
C ARG A 71 13.21 6.61 -9.16
N ALA A 72 13.90 6.57 -8.03
CA ALA A 72 15.37 6.58 -7.99
C ALA A 72 15.97 5.33 -8.66
N GLU A 73 15.37 4.17 -8.45
CA GLU A 73 15.87 2.89 -8.99
C GLU A 73 15.55 2.68 -10.48
N ASN A 74 14.33 3.03 -10.93
CA ASN A 74 13.80 2.53 -12.21
C ASN A 74 13.12 3.62 -13.08
N GLY A 75 13.09 4.88 -12.64
CA GLY A 75 12.40 5.97 -13.35
C GLY A 75 10.87 5.87 -13.39
N GLY A 76 10.27 4.84 -12.78
CA GLY A 76 8.82 4.61 -12.70
C GLY A 76 8.27 4.70 -11.27
N MET A 77 6.95 4.89 -11.14
CA MET A 77 6.27 5.04 -9.85
C MET A 77 5.31 3.87 -9.59
N LEU A 78 5.69 2.94 -8.70
CA LEU A 78 4.84 1.78 -8.40
C LEU A 78 3.55 2.15 -7.66
N SER A 79 3.49 3.25 -6.92
CA SER A 79 2.24 3.67 -6.24
C SER A 79 1.11 4.00 -7.22
N ALA A 80 1.44 4.29 -8.49
CA ALA A 80 0.46 4.67 -9.51
C ALA A 80 -0.53 3.55 -9.86
N ILE A 81 -0.21 2.29 -9.55
CA ILE A 81 -1.12 1.14 -9.77
C ILE A 81 -2.08 0.90 -8.59
N VAL A 82 -1.96 1.67 -7.50
CA VAL A 82 -2.75 1.51 -6.29
C VAL A 82 -3.92 2.48 -6.31
N THR A 83 -5.14 1.95 -6.24
CA THR A 83 -6.37 2.73 -6.24
C THR A 83 -6.99 2.78 -4.85
N TYR A 84 -7.59 3.91 -4.51
CA TYR A 84 -8.51 3.96 -3.39
C TYR A 84 -9.86 3.41 -3.87
N ILE A 85 -10.25 2.23 -3.39
CA ILE A 85 -11.62 1.74 -3.55
C ILE A 85 -12.29 2.00 -2.21
N ASP A 86 -13.00 3.13 -2.13
CA ASP A 86 -13.95 3.34 -1.04
C ASP A 86 -15.02 2.25 -1.13
N GLY A 87 -15.47 1.73 0.02
CA GLY A 87 -16.29 0.53 0.15
C GLY A 87 -17.73 0.66 -0.36
N THR A 88 -17.94 1.26 -1.54
CA THR A 88 -19.21 1.22 -2.26
C THR A 88 -18.93 0.77 -3.68
N ASP A 89 -19.30 -0.48 -3.96
CA ASP A 89 -19.43 -1.03 -5.29
C ASP A 89 -20.42 -0.15 -6.10
N PRO A 90 -20.02 0.60 -7.15
CA PRO A 90 -20.97 1.18 -8.08
C PRO A 90 -21.25 0.12 -9.15
N GLY A 91 -22.06 -0.89 -8.80
CA GLY A 91 -22.03 -2.13 -9.56
C GLY A 91 -23.25 -3.05 -9.46
N VAL A 92 -24.46 -2.53 -9.24
CA VAL A 92 -25.66 -3.26 -9.70
C VAL A 92 -26.54 -2.31 -10.50
N ALA A 93 -26.32 -2.30 -11.81
CA ALA A 93 -27.40 -1.97 -12.73
C ALA A 93 -28.38 -3.15 -12.68
N SER A 94 -29.54 -2.95 -12.06
CA SER A 94 -30.74 -3.79 -12.23
C SER A 94 -31.85 -2.91 -12.75
#